data_AF-A0A9D4VKW1-F1
#
_entry.id   AF-A0A9D4VKW1-F1
#
_cell.length_a   1.000
_cell.length_b   1.000
_cell.length_c   1.000
_cell.angle_alpha   90.00
_cell.angle_beta   90.00
_cell.angle_gamma   90.00
#
_symmetry.space_group_name_H-M   'P 1'
#
loop_
_entity.id
_entity.type
_entity.pdbx_description
1 polymer ?
#
loop_
_entity_poly.entity_id
_entity_poly.type
_entity_poly.pdbx_seq_one_letter_code
_entity_poly.pdbx_strand_id
1 'polypeptide(L)'
;MHMAERQWAEAATDFFEAFKNYDEAGNQRRIQCLKYLVLANMLMESEVNPFDGQEAKPYKNDHEILATTNLIAAYQWNEILEFEKILKSNRRTIMDDPFIRNYIEDLLKNIRTQVLLKLIKPYTRIRIPFISKELNVPEHD
;
A
#
# COMPACT_ATOMS: atom_id res chain seq x y z
N MET A 1 14.26 11.01 8.35
CA MET A 1 13.60 10.57 7.10
C MET A 1 12.12 10.56 7.40
N HIS A 2 11.31 11.31 6.65
CA HIS A 2 9.89 11.56 6.96
C HIS A 2 9.08 10.27 7.24
N MET A 3 9.38 9.16 6.56
CA MET A 3 8.78 7.84 6.82
C MET A 3 9.02 7.30 8.25
N ALA A 4 10.17 7.56 8.86
CA ALA A 4 10.46 7.12 10.23
C ALA A 4 9.69 7.96 11.26
N GLU A 5 9.43 9.23 10.93
CA GLU A 5 8.67 10.17 11.74
C GLU A 5 7.16 10.13 11.47
N ARG A 6 6.70 9.19 10.62
CA ARG A 6 5.30 9.02 10.20
C ARG A 6 4.72 10.24 9.48
N GLN A 7 5.59 11.06 8.88
CA GLN A 7 5.24 12.20 8.03
C GLN A 7 5.04 11.68 6.59
N TRP A 8 3.91 11.03 6.36
CA TRP A 8 3.64 10.30 5.12
C TRP A 8 3.50 11.20 3.89
N ALA A 9 2.93 12.41 4.08
CA ALA A 9 2.71 13.36 3.00
C ALA A 9 4.04 13.90 2.46
N GLU A 10 4.88 14.37 3.37
CA GLU A 10 6.21 14.89 3.07
C GLU A 10 7.10 13.79 2.49
N ALA A 11 7.00 12.55 3.02
CA ALA A 11 7.66 11.40 2.43
C ALA A 11 7.22 11.11 1.00
N ALA A 12 5.90 11.17 0.71
CA ALA A 12 5.38 10.95 -0.62
C ALA A 12 5.90 12.03 -1.59
N THR A 13 5.95 13.30 -1.18
CA THR A 13 6.54 14.38 -1.97
C THR A 13 8.02 14.11 -2.26
N ASP A 14 8.82 13.81 -1.23
CA ASP A 14 10.25 13.50 -1.40
C ASP A 14 10.49 12.32 -2.35
N PHE A 15 9.71 11.24 -2.23
CA PHE A 15 9.84 10.08 -3.10
C PHE A 15 9.43 10.36 -4.53
N PHE A 16 8.42 11.21 -4.74
CA PHE A 16 8.00 11.60 -6.08
C PHE A 16 9.07 12.47 -6.76
N GLU A 17 9.63 13.45 -6.05
CA GLU A 17 10.74 14.25 -6.57
C GLU A 17 11.99 13.41 -6.85
N ALA A 18 12.34 12.50 -5.93
CA ALA A 18 13.44 11.56 -6.14
C ALA A 18 13.20 10.65 -7.35
N PHE A 19 11.98 10.15 -7.52
CA PHE A 19 11.59 9.35 -8.69
C PHE A 19 11.82 10.12 -10.00
N LYS A 20 11.34 11.37 -10.09
CA LYS A 20 11.53 12.20 -11.28
C LYS A 20 13.02 12.42 -11.59
N ASN A 21 13.80 12.79 -10.59
CA ASN A 21 15.24 13.00 -10.75
C ASN A 21 15.98 11.73 -11.20
N TYR A 22 15.64 10.57 -10.64
CA TYR A 22 16.23 9.31 -11.07
C TYR A 22 15.76 8.86 -12.46
N ASP A 23 14.52 9.17 -12.83
CA ASP A 23 13.99 8.86 -14.15
C ASP A 23 14.65 9.71 -15.24
N GLU A 24 14.77 11.02 -15.02
CA GLU A 24 15.48 11.95 -15.91
C GLU A 24 16.96 11.57 -16.08
N ALA A 25 17.57 11.06 -15.01
CA ALA A 25 18.94 10.56 -15.04
C ALA A 25 19.09 9.14 -15.63
N GLY A 26 17.99 8.46 -15.99
CA GLY A 26 17.99 7.09 -16.50
C GLY A 26 18.47 6.03 -15.48
N ASN A 27 18.39 6.33 -14.19
CA ASN A 27 18.88 5.47 -13.12
C ASN A 27 17.81 4.45 -12.70
N GLN A 28 18.21 3.18 -12.55
CA GLN A 28 17.33 2.08 -12.14
C GLN A 28 16.69 2.29 -10.75
N ARG A 29 17.28 3.13 -9.90
CA ARG A 29 16.71 3.50 -8.59
C ARG A 29 15.32 4.14 -8.67
N ARG A 30 14.90 4.64 -9.84
CA ARG A 30 13.52 5.11 -10.07
C ARG A 30 12.47 4.08 -9.66
N ILE A 31 12.71 2.78 -9.92
CA ILE A 31 11.77 1.70 -9.60
C ILE A 31 11.61 1.57 -8.08
N GLN A 32 12.72 1.69 -7.34
CA GLN A 32 12.69 1.67 -5.88
C GLN A 32 11.96 2.89 -5.31
N CYS A 33 12.26 4.09 -5.81
CA CYS A 33 11.54 5.31 -5.41
C CYS A 33 10.04 5.21 -5.68
N LEU A 34 9.65 4.60 -6.80
CA LEU A 34 8.25 4.39 -7.14
C LEU A 34 7.56 3.42 -6.18
N LYS A 35 8.22 2.33 -5.76
CA LYS A 35 7.71 1.43 -4.72
C LYS A 35 7.50 2.17 -3.39
N TYR A 36 8.43 3.03 -3.00
CA TYR A 36 8.35 3.79 -1.76
C TYR A 36 7.30 4.91 -1.81
N LEU A 37 7.15 5.57 -2.95
CA LEU A 37 6.08 6.53 -3.20
C LEU A 37 4.70 5.86 -3.03
N VAL A 38 4.54 4.67 -3.59
CA VAL A 38 3.30 3.90 -3.46
C VAL A 38 3.02 3.56 -1.99
N LEU A 39 4.03 3.08 -1.28
CA LEU A 39 3.92 2.77 0.15
C LEU A 39 3.49 3.99 0.96
N ALA A 40 4.12 5.15 0.76
CA ALA A 40 3.78 6.40 1.43
C ALA A 40 2.34 6.86 1.11
N ASN A 41 1.92 6.77 -0.16
CA ASN A 41 0.56 7.10 -0.57
C ASN A 41 -0.51 6.21 0.09
N MET A 42 -0.25 4.91 0.23
CA MET A 42 -1.18 4.03 0.94
C MET A 42 -1.21 4.34 2.45
N LEU A 43 -0.06 4.61 3.07
CA LEU A 43 0.04 4.93 4.50
C LEU A 43 -0.64 6.26 4.86
N MET A 44 -0.64 7.24 3.95
CA MET A 44 -1.38 8.49 4.13
C MET A 44 -2.87 8.39 3.78
N GLU A 45 -3.35 7.19 3.43
CA GLU A 45 -4.73 6.92 3.01
C GLU A 45 -5.19 7.77 1.81
N SER A 46 -4.26 8.06 0.89
CA SER A 46 -4.57 8.82 -0.32
C SER A 46 -5.40 7.99 -1.30
N GLU A 47 -6.47 8.58 -1.83
CA GLU A 47 -7.27 7.97 -2.91
C GLU A 47 -6.57 8.09 -4.28
N VAL A 48 -5.53 8.93 -4.38
CA VAL A 48 -4.84 9.20 -5.65
C VAL A 48 -3.90 8.04 -6.00
N ASN A 49 -4.11 7.45 -7.18
CA ASN A 49 -3.20 6.44 -7.68
C ASN A 49 -1.95 7.10 -8.29
N PRO A 50 -0.73 6.84 -7.76
CA PRO A 50 0.48 7.44 -8.30
C PRO A 50 0.74 7.08 -9.77
N PHE A 51 0.22 5.94 -10.25
CA PHE A 51 0.36 5.51 -11.65
C PHE A 51 -0.55 6.22 -12.64
N ASP A 52 -1.49 7.07 -12.17
CA ASP A 52 -2.30 7.90 -13.07
C ASP A 52 -1.53 9.15 -13.53
N GLY A 53 -0.44 9.51 -12.83
CA GLY A 53 0.48 10.58 -13.23
C GLY A 53 1.24 10.25 -14.51
N GLN A 54 1.53 11.28 -15.33
CA GLN A 54 2.17 11.08 -16.64
C GLN A 54 3.55 10.42 -16.52
N GLU A 55 4.29 10.72 -15.46
CA GLU A 55 5.63 10.20 -15.21
C GLU A 55 5.62 8.71 -14.82
N ALA A 56 4.64 8.29 -14.02
CA ALA A 56 4.58 6.92 -13.50
C ALA A 56 3.76 5.97 -14.39
N LYS A 57 2.86 6.49 -15.23
CA LYS A 57 1.97 5.70 -16.10
C LYS A 57 2.69 4.66 -16.98
N PRO A 58 3.86 4.94 -17.58
CA PRO A 58 4.59 3.93 -18.38
C PRO A 58 5.02 2.71 -17.58
N TYR A 59 5.24 2.87 -16.27
CA TYR A 59 5.76 1.83 -15.38
C TYR A 59 4.70 0.85 -14.88
N LYS A 60 3.41 1.11 -15.13
CA LYS A 60 2.29 0.31 -14.60
C LYS A 60 2.39 -1.19 -14.95
N ASN A 61 2.93 -1.50 -16.13
CA ASN A 61 3.07 -2.85 -16.65
C ASN A 61 4.48 -3.45 -16.47
N ASP A 62 5.39 -2.73 -15.81
CA ASP A 62 6.73 -3.24 -15.52
C ASP A 62 6.62 -4.44 -14.55
N HIS A 63 7.36 -5.52 -14.81
CA HIS A 63 7.31 -6.73 -13.99
C HIS A 63 7.69 -6.50 -12.52
N GLU A 64 8.58 -5.54 -12.24
CA GLU A 64 8.96 -5.20 -10.87
C GLU A 64 7.93 -4.34 -10.13
N ILE A 65 7.03 -3.70 -10.89
CA ILE A 65 6.03 -2.75 -10.38
C ILE A 65 4.62 -3.37 -10.38
N LEU A 66 4.33 -4.33 -11.26
CA LEU A 66 3.00 -4.91 -11.42
C LEU A 66 2.41 -5.43 -10.09
N ALA A 67 3.25 -6.05 -9.26
CA ALA A 67 2.85 -6.49 -7.93
C ALA A 67 2.40 -5.33 -7.03
N THR A 68 3.14 -4.23 -7.07
CA THR A 68 2.85 -2.98 -6.34
C THR A 68 1.59 -2.29 -6.88
N THR A 69 1.40 -2.26 -8.21
CA THR A 69 0.17 -1.75 -8.85
C THR A 69 -1.06 -2.52 -8.39
N ASN A 70 -0.99 -3.85 -8.39
CA ASN A 70 -2.08 -4.70 -7.92
C ASN A 70 -2.35 -4.50 -6.43
N LEU A 71 -1.29 -4.27 -5.63
CA LEU A 71 -1.40 -4.01 -4.20
C LEU A 71 -2.18 -2.71 -3.92
N ILE A 72 -1.91 -1.63 -4.67
CA ILE A 72 -2.67 -0.37 -4.58
C ILE A 72 -4.13 -0.60 -4.93
N ALA A 73 -4.40 -1.34 -6.01
CA ALA A 73 -5.77 -1.62 -6.40
C ALA A 73 -6.52 -2.34 -5.27
N ALA A 74 -5.96 -3.42 -4.73
CA ALA A 74 -6.56 -4.13 -3.60
C ALA A 74 -6.78 -3.24 -2.37
N TYR A 75 -5.85 -2.30 -2.11
CA TYR A 75 -5.99 -1.30 -1.04
C TYR A 75 -7.18 -0.36 -1.28
N GLN A 76 -7.28 0.25 -2.48
CA GLN A 76 -8.36 1.16 -2.84
C GLN A 76 -9.75 0.48 -2.82
N TRP A 77 -9.82 -0.78 -3.25
CA TRP A 77 -11.06 -1.56 -3.24
C TRP A 77 -11.39 -2.16 -1.86
N ASN A 78 -10.54 -1.94 -0.85
CA ASN A 78 -10.71 -2.49 0.50
C ASN A 78 -10.78 -4.03 0.53
N GLU A 79 -10.04 -4.70 -0.36
CA GLU A 79 -10.04 -6.16 -0.52
C GLU A 79 -8.90 -6.80 0.30
N ILE A 80 -9.11 -7.02 1.60
CA ILE A 80 -8.09 -7.57 2.53
C ILE A 80 -7.53 -8.91 2.02
N LEU A 81 -8.39 -9.81 1.55
CA LEU A 81 -7.97 -11.14 1.09
C LEU A 81 -7.05 -11.07 -0.14
N GLU A 82 -7.39 -10.20 -1.10
CA GLU A 82 -6.55 -10.03 -2.30
C GLU A 82 -5.25 -9.33 -1.95
N PHE A 83 -5.30 -8.33 -1.05
CA PHE A 83 -4.10 -7.65 -0.54
C PHE A 83 -3.12 -8.63 0.11
N GLU A 84 -3.59 -9.49 1.02
CA GLU A 84 -2.76 -10.52 1.67
C GLU A 84 -2.24 -11.57 0.67
N LYS A 85 -3.06 -11.95 -0.31
CA LYS A 85 -2.67 -12.90 -1.37
C LYS A 85 -1.58 -12.33 -2.26
N ILE A 86 -1.65 -11.05 -2.63
CA ILE A 86 -0.62 -10.35 -3.42
C ILE A 86 0.70 -10.32 -2.64
N LEU A 87 0.67 -9.98 -1.35
CA LEU A 87 1.87 -9.97 -0.49
C LEU A 87 2.52 -11.35 -0.38
N LYS A 88 1.71 -12.42 -0.22
CA LYS A 88 2.20 -13.80 -0.16
C LYS A 88 2.81 -14.26 -1.49
N SER A 89 2.17 -13.93 -2.61
CA SER A 89 2.59 -14.37 -3.95
C SER A 89 3.83 -13.61 -4.45
N ASN A 90 3.96 -12.33 -4.09
CA ASN A 90 5.03 -11.44 -4.55
C ASN A 90 6.07 -11.16 -3.46
N ARG A 91 6.32 -12.16 -2.61
CA ARG A 91 7.18 -12.03 -1.43
C ARG A 91 8.60 -11.53 -1.78
N ARG A 92 9.18 -11.99 -2.89
CA ARG A 92 10.51 -11.54 -3.35
C ARG A 92 10.57 -10.09 -3.81
N THR A 93 9.48 -9.57 -4.36
CA THR A 93 9.46 -8.22 -4.95
C THR A 93 9.11 -7.15 -3.92
N ILE A 94 8.32 -7.53 -2.90
CA ILE A 94 7.77 -6.62 -1.89
C ILE A 94 8.38 -6.89 -0.50
N MET A 95 8.28 -8.13 -0.01
CA MET A 95 8.64 -8.45 1.38
C MET A 95 10.14 -8.59 1.60
N ASP A 96 10.94 -8.90 0.58
CA ASP A 96 12.40 -8.96 0.70
C ASP A 96 13.04 -7.57 0.87
N ASP A 97 12.30 -6.50 0.54
CA ASP A 97 12.70 -5.13 0.86
C ASP A 97 12.53 -4.86 2.37
N PRO A 98 13.61 -4.65 3.13
CA PRO A 98 13.53 -4.42 4.57
C PRO A 98 12.80 -3.12 4.94
N PHE A 99 12.88 -2.11 4.07
CA PHE A 99 12.23 -0.83 4.30
C PHE A 99 10.71 -0.98 4.19
N ILE A 100 10.23 -1.61 3.12
CA ILE A 100 8.79 -1.84 2.92
C ILE A 100 8.22 -2.72 4.04
N ARG A 101 8.93 -3.80 4.40
CA ARG A 101 8.48 -4.76 5.42
C ARG A 101 8.10 -4.11 6.75
N ASN A 102 8.81 -3.06 7.16
CA ASN A 102 8.55 -2.38 8.43
C ASN A 102 7.19 -1.66 8.49
N TYR A 103 6.55 -1.39 7.34
CA TYR A 103 5.30 -0.66 7.27
C TYR A 103 4.11 -1.51 6.78
N ILE A 104 4.34 -2.78 6.44
CA ILE A 104 3.26 -3.67 5.97
C ILE A 104 2.20 -3.91 7.06
N GLU A 105 2.61 -4.00 8.33
CA GLU A 105 1.67 -4.16 9.44
C GLU A 105 0.77 -2.93 9.62
N ASP A 106 1.34 -1.72 9.52
CA ASP A 106 0.58 -0.46 9.56
C ASP A 106 -0.43 -0.40 8.39
N LEU A 107 -0.04 -0.83 7.18
CA LEU A 107 -0.96 -0.91 6.03
C LEU A 107 -2.11 -1.90 6.25
N LEU A 108 -1.81 -3.10 6.77
CA LEU A 108 -2.83 -4.10 7.08
C LEU A 108 -3.80 -3.59 8.15
N LYS A 109 -3.31 -2.83 9.12
CA LYS A 109 -4.15 -2.19 10.13
C LYS A 109 -5.05 -1.13 9.52
N ASN A 110 -4.54 -0.29 8.62
CA ASN A 110 -5.34 0.75 7.95
C ASN A 110 -6.48 0.14 7.12
N ILE A 111 -6.19 -0.83 6.24
CA ILE A 111 -7.23 -1.46 5.41
C ILE A 111 -8.27 -2.20 6.25
N ARG A 112 -7.86 -2.90 7.32
CA ARG A 112 -8.80 -3.55 8.26
C ARG A 112 -9.68 -2.54 8.97
N THR A 113 -9.14 -1.39 9.35
CA THR A 113 -9.90 -0.31 9.98
C THR A 113 -10.95 0.26 9.02
N GLN A 114 -10.59 0.52 7.77
CA GLN A 114 -11.50 1.01 6.75
C GLN A 114 -12.63 0.00 6.45
N VAL A 115 -12.30 -1.28 6.29
CA VAL A 115 -13.28 -2.36 6.11
C VAL A 115 -14.19 -2.46 7.33
N LEU A 116 -13.64 -2.42 8.54
CA LEU A 116 -14.41 -2.48 9.78
C LEU A 116 -15.43 -1.34 9.86
N LEU A 117 -15.01 -0.09 9.59
CA LEU A 117 -15.91 1.07 9.61
C LEU A 117 -17.06 0.93 8.61
N LYS A 118 -16.78 0.38 7.42
CA LYS A 118 -17.80 0.11 6.40
C LYS A 118 -18.73 -1.03 6.83
N LEU A 119 -18.17 -2.08 7.42
CA LEU A 119 -18.90 -3.28 7.85
C LEU A 119 -19.87 -2.99 8.98
N ILE A 120 -19.50 -2.19 9.98
CA ILE A 120 -20.36 -1.92 11.14
C ILE A 120 -21.49 -0.92 10.85
N LYS A 121 -21.33 -0.06 9.85
CA LYS A 121 -22.25 1.06 9.55
C LYS A 121 -23.74 0.69 9.47
N PRO A 122 -24.16 -0.44 8.86
CA PRO A 122 -25.58 -0.81 8.80
C PRO A 122 -26.10 -1.57 10.03
N TYR A 123 -25.25 -1.93 11.01
CA TYR A 123 -25.64 -2.75 12.15
C TYR A 123 -25.72 -1.93 13.44
N THR A 124 -26.78 -2.15 14.22
CA THR A 124 -26.87 -1.63 15.61
C THR A 124 -26.29 -2.60 16.63
N ARG A 125 -26.27 -3.89 16.32
CA ARG A 125 -25.65 -4.96 17.11
C ARG A 125 -25.03 -5.97 16.16
N ILE A 126 -23.78 -6.32 16.40
CA ILE A 126 -22.98 -7.23 15.55
C ILE A 126 -22.17 -8.16 16.45
N ARG A 127 -21.98 -9.40 16.01
CA ARG A 127 -21.22 -10.40 16.77
C ARG A 127 -19.73 -10.26 16.45
N ILE A 128 -18.87 -10.26 17.47
CA ILE A 128 -17.41 -10.22 17.30
C ILE A 128 -16.90 -11.35 16.38
N PRO A 129 -17.35 -12.62 16.52
CA PRO A 129 -16.96 -13.69 15.60
C PRO A 129 -17.26 -13.42 14.11
N PHE A 130 -18.33 -12.66 13.83
CA PHE A 130 -18.67 -12.30 12.45
C PHE A 130 -17.67 -11.26 11.90
N ILE A 131 -17.31 -10.25 12.70
CA ILE A 131 -16.29 -9.25 12.32
C ILE A 131 -14.92 -9.91 12.10
N SER A 132 -14.49 -10.77 13.04
CA SER A 132 -13.21 -11.47 12.96
C SER A 132 -13.09 -12.29 11.67
N LYS A 133 -14.16 -12.99 11.28
CA LYS A 133 -14.21 -13.73 10.02
C LYS A 133 -14.11 -12.83 8.79
N GLU A 134 -14.82 -11.71 8.77
CA GLU A 134 -14.78 -10.77 7.64
C GLU A 134 -13.44 -10.02 7.52
N LEU A 135 -12.78 -9.72 8.64
CA LEU A 135 -11.47 -9.06 8.66
C LEU A 135 -10.28 -10.01 8.51
N ASN A 136 -10.52 -11.32 8.48
CA ASN A 136 -9.51 -12.37 8.45
C ASN A 136 -8.49 -12.27 9.61
N VAL A 137 -8.98 -12.00 10.82
CA VAL A 137 -8.17 -11.92 12.06
C VAL A 137 -8.72 -12.87 13.12
N PRO A 138 -7.90 -13.41 14.03
CA PRO A 138 -8.40 -14.22 15.14
C PRO A 138 -9.27 -13.36 16.09
N GLU A 139 -10.20 -13.98 16.82
CA GLU A 139 -11.16 -13.26 17.68
C GLU A 139 -10.50 -12.49 18.85
N HIS A 140 -9.25 -12.80 19.16
CA HIS A 140 -8.52 -12.25 20.30
C HIS A 140 -7.68 -11.01 19.95
N ASP A 141 -7.44 -10.75 18.66
CA ASP A 141 -6.65 -9.61 18.14
C ASP A 141 -7.55 -8.40 17.83
#